data_AF-A0A8T5UNA8-F1
#
_entry.id   AF-A0A8T5UNA8-F1
#
_cell.length_a   1.000
_cell.length_b   1.000
_cell.length_c   1.000
_cell.angle_alpha   90.00
_cell.angle_beta   90.00
_cell.angle_gamma   90.00
#
_symmetry.space_group_name_H-M   'P 1'
#
loop_
_entity.id
_entity.type
_entity.pdbx_description
1 polymer ?
#
loop_
_entity_poly.entity_id
_entity_poly.type
_entity_poly.pdbx_seq_one_letter_code
_entity_poly.pdbx_strand_id
1 'polypeptide(L)'
;MSFEPKILGFLCNWCSYAGADLAGVSRIQYPTNIRVIRVMCSGRVDPSFVADAFINGIDGVLVLGCHLGDCHYLTGNYEAEIKMQALSKLLGLINFSNRMRLDWVSAAEGNKFAQIVLEFTNHIKKLGPSPLKEKQKESQVTDSLQAVKNVLEDSRLRGLIARQRELVNEENVYGEKISAEKFENLIEDVVKNEYVRHKIIIIIKENGKSVPTIANEIGIKASDVLEHIVVLRARGLVDVAEINEEIPTFISIRGG
;
A
#
# COMPACT_ATOMS: atom_id res chain seq x y z
N MET A 1 0.54 -25.90 17.54
CA MET A 1 1.63 -24.90 17.61
C MET A 1 0.98 -23.52 17.59
N SER A 2 1.38 -22.60 18.46
CA SER A 2 0.90 -21.21 18.40
C SER A 2 1.46 -20.52 17.14
N PHE A 3 0.65 -19.67 16.52
CA PHE A 3 1.05 -18.88 15.36
C PHE A 3 2.20 -17.93 15.71
N GLU A 4 3.29 -18.00 14.95
CA GLU A 4 4.41 -17.05 15.02
C GLU A 4 4.47 -16.22 13.73
N PRO A 5 4.25 -14.88 13.82
CA PRO A 5 4.18 -14.03 12.63
C PRO A 5 5.56 -13.85 11.99
N LYS A 6 5.57 -13.74 10.67
CA LYS A 6 6.71 -13.26 9.87
C LYS A 6 6.59 -11.75 9.72
N ILE A 7 7.54 -11.00 10.27
CA ILE A 7 7.53 -9.52 10.21
C ILE A 7 8.74 -9.05 9.40
N LEU A 8 8.48 -8.19 8.41
CA LEU A 8 9.54 -7.51 7.65
C LEU A 8 9.68 -6.08 8.16
N GLY A 9 10.89 -5.63 8.47
CA GLY A 9 11.18 -4.27 8.90
C GLY A 9 12.07 -3.53 7.90
N PHE A 10 11.64 -2.38 7.40
CA PHE A 10 12.50 -1.45 6.67
C PHE A 10 13.02 -0.39 7.63
N LEU A 11 14.33 -0.39 7.89
CA LEU A 11 14.94 0.52 8.86
C LEU A 11 15.85 1.53 8.15
N CYS A 12 15.61 2.80 8.43
CA CYS A 12 16.52 3.89 8.10
C CYS A 12 17.90 3.66 8.73
N ASN A 13 18.94 3.78 7.91
CA ASN A 13 20.35 3.64 8.26
C ASN A 13 20.78 4.49 9.46
N TRP A 14 20.43 5.78 9.42
CA TRP A 14 21.02 6.79 10.28
C TRP A 14 20.45 6.79 11.70
N CYS A 15 19.18 6.40 11.85
CA CYS A 15 18.50 6.44 13.13
C CYS A 15 17.96 5.07 13.54
N SER A 16 16.94 4.55 12.86
CA SER A 16 16.23 3.36 13.34
C SER A 16 17.10 2.10 13.32
N TYR A 17 17.98 1.94 12.34
CA TYR A 17 18.95 0.85 12.29
C TYR A 17 19.96 0.98 13.44
N ALA A 18 20.49 2.17 13.70
CA ALA A 18 21.37 2.44 14.84
C ALA A 18 20.65 2.23 16.19
N GLY A 19 19.36 2.57 16.28
CA GLY A 19 18.53 2.27 17.45
C GLY A 19 18.35 0.76 17.68
N ALA A 20 18.23 -0.02 16.60
CA ALA A 20 18.23 -1.48 16.68
C ALA A 20 19.61 -2.03 17.12
N ASP A 21 20.71 -1.47 16.62
CA ASP A 21 22.07 -1.82 17.06
C ASP A 21 22.27 -1.50 18.54
N LEU A 22 21.79 -0.34 19.00
CA LEU A 22 21.82 0.04 20.42
C LEU A 22 21.02 -0.91 21.29
N ALA A 23 19.86 -1.40 20.83
CA ALA A 23 19.10 -2.43 21.52
C ALA A 23 19.91 -3.72 21.69
N GLY A 24 20.62 -4.12 20.63
CA GLY A 24 21.52 -5.28 20.65
C GLY A 24 22.70 -5.11 21.62
N VAL A 25 23.44 -4.00 21.53
CA VAL A 25 24.57 -3.68 22.42
C VAL A 25 24.12 -3.61 23.89
N SER A 26 22.95 -3.02 24.14
CA SER A 26 22.35 -2.91 25.47
C SER A 26 21.66 -4.18 25.96
N ARG A 27 21.67 -5.27 25.15
CA ARG A 27 21.05 -6.57 25.47
C ARG A 27 19.54 -6.48 25.76
N ILE A 28 18.87 -5.48 25.20
CA ILE A 28 17.41 -5.29 25.37
C ILE A 28 16.70 -6.37 24.56
N GLN A 29 15.89 -7.19 25.23
CA GLN A 29 15.17 -8.29 24.61
C GLN A 29 13.88 -7.82 23.92
N TYR A 30 13.58 -8.41 22.77
CA TYR A 30 12.33 -8.24 22.04
C TYR A 30 12.05 -9.51 21.20
N PRO A 31 10.83 -9.70 20.68
CA PRO A 31 10.50 -10.88 19.88
C PRO A 31 11.40 -11.06 18.65
N THR A 32 11.80 -12.30 18.35
CA THR A 32 12.74 -12.62 17.26
C THR A 32 12.09 -12.73 15.87
N ASN A 33 10.83 -12.31 15.75
CA ASN A 33 9.99 -12.44 14.56
C ASN A 33 10.34 -11.48 13.41
N ILE A 34 11.00 -10.35 13.71
CA ILE A 34 11.36 -9.33 12.72
C ILE A 34 12.59 -9.75 11.90
N ARG A 35 12.56 -9.48 10.59
CA ARG A 35 13.72 -9.50 9.69
C ARG A 35 13.90 -8.14 9.08
N VAL A 36 15.10 -7.58 9.15
CA VAL A 36 15.36 -6.18 8.80
C VAL A 36 15.98 -6.09 7.40
N ILE A 37 15.44 -5.18 6.60
CA ILE A 37 16.08 -4.62 5.40
C ILE A 37 16.55 -3.21 5.76
N ARG A 38 17.86 -2.97 5.64
CA ARG A 38 18.45 -1.64 5.83
C ARG A 38 18.25 -0.81 4.57
N VAL A 39 17.76 0.41 4.74
CA VAL A 39 17.66 1.43 3.69
C VAL A 39 18.33 2.71 4.15
N MET A 40 18.85 3.53 3.24
CA MET A 40 19.51 4.78 3.64
C MET A 40 18.55 5.76 4.33
N CYS A 41 17.31 5.83 3.87
CA CYS A 41 16.26 6.68 4.41
C CYS A 41 14.92 5.94 4.39
N SER A 42 14.02 6.21 5.33
CA SER A 42 12.62 5.74 5.24
C SER A 42 11.94 6.24 3.96
N GLY A 43 12.33 7.42 3.46
CA GLY A 43 11.91 7.95 2.17
C GLY A 43 12.25 7.05 0.98
N ARG A 44 13.18 6.10 1.10
CA ARG A 44 13.50 5.13 0.05
C ARG A 44 12.44 4.03 -0.09
N VAL A 45 11.67 3.76 0.97
CA VAL A 45 10.66 2.70 0.99
C VAL A 45 9.54 3.08 0.04
N ASP A 46 9.43 2.34 -1.05
CA ASP A 46 8.34 2.44 -2.01
C ASP A 46 7.15 1.65 -1.44
N PRO A 47 5.93 2.21 -1.43
CA PRO A 47 4.72 1.48 -1.08
C PRO A 47 4.56 0.12 -1.76
N SER A 48 5.00 -0.02 -3.02
CA SER A 48 4.91 -1.30 -3.74
C SER A 48 5.73 -2.40 -3.08
N PHE A 49 6.85 -2.07 -2.40
CA PHE A 49 7.64 -3.05 -1.65
C PHE A 49 6.86 -3.64 -0.47
N VAL A 50 6.00 -2.84 0.16
CA VAL A 50 5.15 -3.29 1.26
C VAL A 50 4.03 -4.19 0.73
N ALA A 51 3.40 -3.81 -0.39
CA ALA A 51 2.42 -4.66 -1.06
C ALA A 51 3.03 -6.00 -1.50
N ASP A 52 4.23 -5.97 -2.09
CA ASP A 52 4.99 -7.16 -2.47
C ASP A 52 5.32 -8.06 -1.27
N ALA A 53 5.71 -7.47 -0.14
CA ALA A 53 5.96 -8.24 1.08
C ALA A 53 4.70 -9.02 1.49
N PHE A 54 3.53 -8.40 1.45
CA PHE A 54 2.28 -9.10 1.76
C PHE A 54 1.98 -10.20 0.77
N ILE A 55 2.10 -9.96 -0.54
CA ILE A 55 1.92 -10.98 -1.59
C ILE A 55 2.83 -12.21 -1.34
N ASN A 56 4.06 -11.98 -0.87
CA ASN A 56 5.02 -13.03 -0.54
C ASN A 56 4.79 -13.69 0.85
N GLY A 57 3.65 -13.44 1.49
CA GLY A 57 3.24 -14.11 2.72
C GLY A 57 3.85 -13.57 4.01
N ILE A 58 4.34 -12.33 4.00
CA ILE A 58 4.69 -11.59 5.22
C ILE A 58 3.39 -11.24 5.99
N ASP A 59 3.39 -11.46 7.31
CA ASP A 59 2.19 -11.26 8.14
C ASP A 59 2.04 -9.81 8.63
N GLY A 60 3.16 -9.07 8.70
CA GLY A 60 3.18 -7.65 9.03
C GLY A 60 4.45 -6.93 8.56
N VAL A 61 4.34 -5.65 8.24
CA VAL A 61 5.46 -4.82 7.78
C VAL A 61 5.66 -3.60 8.68
N LEU A 62 6.89 -3.41 9.16
CA LEU A 62 7.33 -2.20 9.87
C LEU A 62 8.15 -1.33 8.93
N VAL A 63 7.90 -0.03 8.97
CA VAL A 63 8.77 0.99 8.37
C VAL A 63 9.21 1.91 9.49
N LEU A 64 10.51 1.99 9.76
CA LEU A 64 11.06 2.80 10.83
C LEU A 64 12.02 3.85 10.27
N GLY A 65 11.76 5.11 10.63
CA GLY A 65 12.55 6.26 10.21
C GLY A 65 13.10 7.12 11.35
N CYS A 66 13.83 8.17 10.99
CA CYS A 66 14.17 9.27 11.91
C CYS A 66 12.89 9.99 12.35
N HIS A 67 12.89 10.58 13.54
CA HIS A 67 11.84 11.53 13.94
C HIS A 67 11.68 12.65 12.91
N LEU A 68 10.45 13.13 12.73
CA LEU A 68 10.17 14.26 11.85
C LEU A 68 10.98 15.48 12.33
N GLY A 69 11.71 16.12 11.40
CA GLY A 69 12.68 17.17 11.72
C GLY A 69 14.14 16.69 11.82
N ASP A 70 14.37 15.42 12.14
CA ASP A 70 15.71 14.85 12.36
C ASP A 70 16.22 14.01 11.18
N CYS A 71 15.60 14.13 10.02
CA CYS A 71 16.00 13.34 8.86
C CYS A 71 17.41 13.71 8.42
N HIS A 72 18.29 12.71 8.27
CA HIS A 72 19.62 12.92 7.69
C HIS A 72 19.55 13.53 6.28
N TYR A 73 18.49 13.24 5.54
CA TYR A 73 18.23 13.77 4.20
C TYR A 73 17.17 14.88 4.19
N LEU A 74 17.05 15.61 5.31
CA LEU A 74 16.15 16.76 5.54
C LEU A 74 14.65 16.41 5.52
N THR A 75 14.15 15.93 4.40
CA THR A 75 12.71 15.78 4.15
C THR A 75 12.26 14.34 3.88
N GLY A 76 13.19 13.40 3.72
CA GLY A 76 12.86 12.05 3.27
C GLY A 76 11.88 11.28 4.16
N ASN A 77 11.81 11.56 5.46
CA ASN A 77 10.82 10.95 6.36
C ASN A 77 9.42 11.55 6.22
N TYR A 78 9.27 12.83 5.86
CA TYR A 78 7.96 13.40 5.50
C TYR A 78 7.41 12.74 4.23
N GLU A 79 8.26 12.47 3.24
CA GLU A 79 7.85 11.70 2.06
C GLU A 79 7.44 10.27 2.42
N ALA A 80 8.11 9.66 3.40
CA ALA A 80 7.73 8.34 3.89
C ALA A 80 6.34 8.37 4.55
N GLU A 81 6.05 9.38 5.38
CA GLU A 81 4.74 9.55 6.02
C GLU A 81 3.60 9.61 5.01
N ILE A 82 3.73 10.48 4.01
CA ILE A 82 2.72 10.66 2.96
C ILE A 82 2.50 9.37 2.17
N LYS A 83 3.59 8.71 1.76
CA LYS A 83 3.51 7.46 1.00
C LYS A 83 2.88 6.33 1.81
N MET A 84 3.20 6.21 3.11
CA MET A 84 2.64 5.17 3.97
C MET A 84 1.18 5.47 4.34
N GLN A 85 0.77 6.73 4.44
CA GLN A 85 -0.64 7.12 4.58
C GLN A 85 -1.47 6.72 3.35
N ALA A 86 -0.98 7.03 2.14
CA ALA A 86 -1.65 6.62 0.90
C ALA A 86 -1.73 5.08 0.77
N LEU A 87 -0.65 4.37 1.13
CA LEU A 87 -0.66 2.91 1.18
C LEU A 87 -1.68 2.38 2.21
N SER A 88 -1.75 2.98 3.40
CA SER A 88 -2.71 2.60 4.43
C SER A 88 -4.16 2.73 3.94
N LYS A 89 -4.49 3.80 3.21
CA LYS A 89 -5.81 3.97 2.57
C LYS A 89 -6.12 2.85 1.58
N LEU A 90 -5.18 2.54 0.69
CA LEU A 90 -5.32 1.46 -0.29
C LEU A 90 -5.49 0.09 0.37
N LEU A 91 -4.65 -0.24 1.34
CA LEU A 91 -4.77 -1.50 2.10
C LEU A 91 -6.05 -1.53 2.95
N GLY A 92 -6.57 -0.38 3.36
CA GLY A 92 -7.85 -0.24 4.05
C GLY A 92 -9.02 -0.78 3.23
N LEU A 93 -9.00 -0.60 1.90
CA LEU A 93 -10.03 -1.12 0.99
C LEU A 93 -10.15 -2.66 1.02
N ILE A 94 -9.11 -3.34 1.49
CA ILE A 94 -9.02 -4.81 1.56
C ILE A 94 -8.77 -5.32 2.99
N ASN A 95 -8.98 -4.47 4.00
CA ASN A 95 -8.78 -4.78 5.42
C ASN A 95 -7.36 -5.24 5.80
N PHE A 96 -6.33 -4.76 5.08
CA PHE A 96 -4.92 -5.08 5.35
C PHE A 96 -4.14 -3.95 6.04
N SER A 97 -4.70 -2.74 6.18
CA SER A 97 -3.98 -1.57 6.70
C SER A 97 -3.37 -1.81 8.09
N ASN A 98 -4.08 -2.54 8.95
CA ASN A 98 -3.62 -2.91 10.31
C ASN A 98 -2.43 -3.88 10.33
N ARG A 99 -1.95 -4.35 9.17
CA ARG A 99 -0.76 -5.21 9.04
C ARG A 99 0.49 -4.42 8.66
N MET A 100 0.42 -3.10 8.49
CA MET A 100 1.61 -2.23 8.39
C MET A 100 1.66 -1.23 9.54
N ARG A 101 2.86 -0.79 9.92
CA ARG A 101 3.05 0.35 10.83
C ARG A 101 4.29 1.16 10.41
N LEU A 102 4.11 2.47 10.30
CA LEU A 102 5.18 3.45 10.22
C LEU A 102 5.42 4.00 11.64
N ASP A 103 6.68 4.09 12.06
CA ASP A 103 7.05 4.69 13.35
C ASP A 103 8.45 5.32 13.31
N TRP A 104 8.79 6.07 14.34
CA TRP A 104 9.99 6.90 14.38
C TRP A 104 10.89 6.53 15.57
N VAL A 105 12.15 6.24 15.26
CA VAL A 105 13.16 5.79 16.23
C VAL A 105 14.49 6.47 15.91
N SER A 106 15.02 7.25 16.85
CA SER A 106 16.36 7.84 16.83
C SER A 106 17.45 6.80 17.10
N ALA A 107 18.71 7.17 16.86
CA ALA A 107 19.85 6.30 17.13
C ALA A 107 20.03 5.98 18.63
N ALA A 108 19.53 6.83 19.53
CA ALA A 108 19.66 6.65 20.99
C ALA A 108 18.48 5.90 21.63
N GLU A 109 17.50 5.46 20.83
CA GLU A 109 16.22 4.94 21.32
C GLU A 109 16.11 3.41 21.23
N GLY A 110 17.12 2.69 21.73
CA GLY A 110 17.14 1.21 21.72
C GLY A 110 15.97 0.57 22.48
N ASN A 111 15.57 1.14 23.62
CA ASN A 111 14.39 0.71 24.37
C ASN A 111 13.10 0.87 23.55
N LYS A 112 12.95 2.01 22.86
CA LYS A 112 11.77 2.29 22.03
C LYS A 112 11.70 1.34 20.84
N PHE A 113 12.83 1.05 20.19
CA PHE A 113 12.90 0.06 19.13
C PHE A 113 12.36 -1.30 19.60
N ALA A 114 12.89 -1.82 20.71
CA ALA A 114 12.46 -3.08 21.28
C ALA A 114 10.97 -3.09 21.64
N GLN A 115 10.47 -1.98 22.20
CA GLN A 115 9.06 -1.80 22.53
C GLN A 115 8.17 -1.83 21.28
N ILE A 116 8.51 -1.08 20.22
CA ILE A 116 7.74 -1.07 18.97
C ILE A 116 7.67 -2.48 18.36
N VAL A 117 8.80 -3.20 18.32
CA VAL A 117 8.84 -4.57 17.80
C VAL A 117 7.96 -5.50 18.63
N LEU A 118 8.00 -5.39 19.96
CA LEU A 118 7.16 -6.16 20.86
C LEU A 118 5.67 -5.89 20.65
N GLU A 119 5.27 -4.62 20.67
CA GLU A 119 3.89 -4.18 20.47
C GLU A 119 3.34 -4.65 19.12
N PHE A 120 4.10 -4.41 18.05
CA PHE A 120 3.68 -4.80 16.71
C PHE A 120 3.61 -6.31 16.55
N THR A 121 4.56 -7.05 17.11
CA THR A 121 4.52 -8.52 17.09
C THR A 121 3.27 -9.06 17.81
N ASN A 122 2.95 -8.50 18.97
CA ASN A 122 1.74 -8.88 19.72
C ASN A 122 0.45 -8.50 18.96
N HIS A 123 0.44 -7.35 18.29
CA HIS A 123 -0.66 -6.93 17.44
C HIS A 123 -0.89 -7.90 16.27
N ILE A 124 0.15 -8.26 15.53
CA ILE A 124 0.01 -9.24 14.42
C ILE A 124 -0.37 -10.63 14.96
N LYS A 125 0.13 -11.05 16.12
CA LYS A 125 -0.34 -12.30 16.77
C LYS A 125 -1.85 -12.29 17.04
N LYS A 126 -2.41 -11.16 17.48
CA LYS A 126 -3.86 -10.99 17.70
C LYS A 126 -4.66 -11.02 16.39
N LEU A 127 -4.13 -10.42 15.33
CA LEU A 127 -4.74 -10.48 13.99
C LEU A 127 -4.70 -11.87 13.36
N GLY A 128 -3.74 -12.70 13.77
CA GLY A 128 -3.53 -14.02 13.20
C GLY A 128 -2.77 -14.02 11.87
N PRO A 129 -2.56 -15.21 11.27
CA PRO A 129 -1.82 -15.36 10.02
C PRO A 129 -2.41 -14.52 8.89
N SER A 130 -1.56 -14.15 7.94
CA SER A 130 -2.01 -13.52 6.70
C SER A 130 -3.12 -14.35 6.05
N PRO A 131 -4.24 -13.74 5.61
CA PRO A 131 -5.33 -14.43 4.90
C PRO A 131 -4.86 -15.18 3.64
N LEU A 132 -3.70 -14.82 3.08
CA LEU A 132 -3.08 -15.53 1.96
C LEU A 132 -2.67 -16.96 2.30
N LYS A 133 -2.45 -17.29 3.59
CA LYS A 133 -2.12 -18.66 4.01
C LYS A 133 -3.36 -19.58 4.04
N GLU A 134 -4.57 -19.04 3.89
CA GLU A 134 -5.79 -19.82 3.74
C GLU A 134 -5.99 -20.21 2.26
N LYS A 135 -5.73 -21.48 1.90
CA LYS A 135 -5.88 -22.00 0.52
C LYS A 135 -7.20 -21.65 -0.18
N GLN A 136 -8.28 -21.45 0.57
CA GLN A 136 -9.60 -21.13 0.02
C GLN A 136 -9.76 -19.65 -0.37
N LYS A 137 -8.99 -18.72 0.23
CA LYS A 137 -9.06 -17.27 -0.03
C LYS A 137 -7.84 -16.72 -0.75
N GLU A 138 -6.85 -17.58 -1.01
CA GLU A 138 -5.55 -17.25 -1.56
C GLU A 138 -5.68 -16.45 -2.87
N SER A 139 -6.47 -16.91 -3.84
CA SER A 139 -6.64 -16.22 -5.13
C SER A 139 -7.24 -14.82 -4.98
N GLN A 140 -8.40 -14.68 -4.31
CA GLN A 140 -9.12 -13.40 -4.22
C GLN A 140 -8.32 -12.32 -3.45
N VAL A 141 -7.64 -12.72 -2.37
CA VAL A 141 -6.81 -11.80 -1.57
C VAL A 141 -5.54 -11.44 -2.35
N THR A 142 -4.94 -12.40 -3.06
CA THR A 142 -3.78 -12.14 -3.93
C THR A 142 -4.14 -11.16 -5.04
N ASP A 143 -5.27 -11.35 -5.73
CA ASP A 143 -5.74 -10.45 -6.78
C ASP A 143 -5.98 -9.03 -6.25
N SER A 144 -6.55 -8.94 -5.04
CA SER A 144 -6.80 -7.65 -4.39
C SER A 144 -5.49 -6.93 -4.00
N LEU A 145 -4.50 -7.66 -3.48
CA LEU A 145 -3.17 -7.12 -3.20
C LEU A 145 -2.41 -6.77 -4.47
N GLN A 146 -2.57 -7.55 -5.54
CA GLN A 146 -1.99 -7.26 -6.85
C GLN A 146 -2.62 -6.00 -7.45
N ALA A 147 -3.94 -5.80 -7.30
CA ALA A 147 -4.60 -4.56 -7.68
C ALA A 147 -4.02 -3.37 -6.90
N VAL A 148 -3.85 -3.49 -5.58
CA VAL A 148 -3.20 -2.46 -4.75
C VAL A 148 -1.78 -2.17 -5.26
N LYS A 149 -0.97 -3.19 -5.53
CA LYS A 149 0.38 -3.02 -6.06
C LYS A 149 0.36 -2.26 -7.39
N ASN A 150 -0.50 -2.65 -8.33
CA ASN A 150 -0.59 -2.01 -9.64
C ASN A 150 -0.99 -0.53 -9.52
N VAL A 151 -1.92 -0.20 -8.61
CA VAL A 151 -2.30 1.18 -8.31
C VAL A 151 -1.10 1.99 -7.77
N LEU A 152 -0.32 1.38 -6.88
CA LEU A 152 0.89 2.02 -6.33
C LEU A 152 2.00 2.19 -7.36
N GLU A 153 1.99 1.40 -8.44
CA GLU A 153 2.92 1.50 -9.56
C GLU A 153 2.43 2.45 -10.67
N ASP A 154 1.16 2.85 -10.63
CA ASP A 154 0.59 3.81 -11.58
C ASP A 154 1.22 5.20 -11.44
N SER A 155 1.73 5.70 -12.57
CA SER A 155 2.43 6.98 -12.64
C SER A 155 1.59 8.19 -12.22
N ARG A 156 0.26 8.16 -12.42
CA ARG A 156 -0.62 9.29 -12.12
C ARG A 156 -0.82 9.41 -10.61
N LEU A 157 -1.09 8.29 -9.94
CA LEU A 157 -1.21 8.29 -8.48
C LEU A 157 0.14 8.63 -7.82
N ARG A 158 1.25 8.06 -8.32
CA ARG A 158 2.60 8.40 -7.83
C ARG A 158 2.90 9.90 -7.94
N GLY A 159 2.59 10.50 -9.09
CA GLY A 159 2.80 11.92 -9.32
C GLY A 159 1.95 12.81 -8.41
N LEU A 160 0.70 12.40 -8.14
CA LEU A 160 -0.19 13.12 -7.24
C LEU A 160 0.29 13.06 -5.78
N ILE A 161 0.62 11.88 -5.28
CA ILE A 161 1.13 11.67 -3.91
C ILE A 161 2.44 12.44 -3.71
N ALA A 162 3.36 12.36 -4.68
CA ALA A 162 4.66 13.04 -4.60
C ALA A 162 4.55 14.57 -4.51
N ARG A 163 3.47 15.15 -5.05
CA ARG A 163 3.21 16.60 -5.01
C ARG A 163 2.35 17.04 -3.83
N GLN A 164 1.92 16.15 -2.95
CA GLN A 164 1.05 16.49 -1.82
C GLN A 164 1.62 17.63 -0.98
N ARG A 165 2.92 17.61 -0.65
CA ARG A 165 3.52 18.66 0.19
C ARG A 165 3.52 20.01 -0.48
N GLU A 166 3.90 20.06 -1.76
CA GLU A 166 3.90 21.30 -2.54
C GLU A 166 2.48 21.85 -2.66
N LEU A 167 1.51 21.01 -3.04
CA LEU A 167 0.12 21.43 -3.27
C LEU A 167 -0.62 21.90 -2.01
N VAL A 168 -0.27 21.35 -0.84
CA VAL A 168 -0.92 21.65 0.44
C VAL A 168 -0.19 22.73 1.22
N ASN A 169 1.13 22.89 1.07
CA ASN A 169 1.90 23.85 1.85
C ASN A 169 2.27 25.11 1.07
N GLU A 170 2.42 25.01 -0.25
CA GLU A 170 2.85 26.08 -1.14
C GLU A 170 1.69 26.55 -2.04
N GLU A 171 1.85 27.73 -2.63
CA GLU A 171 0.91 28.27 -3.61
C GLU A 171 1.27 27.73 -5.01
N ASN A 172 0.25 27.40 -5.80
CA ASN A 172 0.44 27.05 -7.19
C ASN A 172 0.79 28.29 -8.04
N VAL A 173 1.05 28.11 -9.34
CA VAL A 173 1.39 29.21 -10.27
C VAL A 173 0.30 30.29 -10.41
N TYR A 174 -0.90 30.04 -9.89
CA TYR A 174 -2.03 30.97 -9.87
C TYR A 174 -2.24 31.65 -8.51
N GLY A 175 -1.35 31.42 -7.53
CA GLY A 175 -1.47 31.95 -6.17
C GLY A 175 -2.51 31.21 -5.32
N GLU A 176 -2.95 30.02 -5.75
CA GLU A 176 -3.95 29.24 -5.01
C GLU A 176 -3.28 28.17 -4.18
N LYS A 177 -3.84 27.93 -2.99
CA LYS A 177 -3.42 26.86 -2.09
C LYS A 177 -4.55 25.86 -1.91
N ILE A 178 -4.27 24.57 -2.09
CA ILE A 178 -5.25 23.52 -1.85
C ILE A 178 -5.28 23.25 -0.34
N SER A 179 -6.47 23.26 0.27
CA SER A 179 -6.60 22.87 1.68
C SER A 179 -6.26 21.39 1.85
N ALA A 180 -5.67 21.03 2.99
CA ALA A 180 -5.33 19.64 3.30
C ALA A 180 -6.56 18.72 3.19
N GLU A 181 -7.73 19.17 3.65
CA GLU A 181 -9.00 18.45 3.54
C GLU A 181 -9.44 18.22 2.08
N LYS A 182 -9.33 19.25 1.23
CA LYS A 182 -9.69 19.11 -0.19
C LYS A 182 -8.75 18.14 -0.90
N PHE A 183 -7.46 18.16 -0.57
CA PHE A 183 -6.49 17.21 -1.10
C PHE A 183 -6.78 15.78 -0.63
N GLU A 184 -7.13 15.63 0.65
CA GLU A 184 -7.43 14.33 1.24
C GLU A 184 -8.64 13.67 0.58
N ASN A 185 -9.74 14.42 0.39
CA ASN A 185 -10.92 13.93 -0.31
C ASN A 185 -10.59 13.53 -1.76
N LEU A 186 -9.78 14.34 -2.46
CA LEU A 186 -9.32 14.01 -3.80
C LEU A 186 -8.52 12.69 -3.83
N ILE A 187 -7.60 12.49 -2.89
CA ILE A 187 -6.80 11.27 -2.80
C ILE A 187 -7.69 10.06 -2.55
N GLU A 188 -8.67 10.15 -1.65
CA GLU A 188 -9.59 9.04 -1.37
C GLU A 188 -10.37 8.61 -2.61
N ASP A 189 -10.92 9.57 -3.34
CA ASP A 189 -11.66 9.31 -4.58
C ASP A 189 -10.75 8.69 -5.65
N VAL A 190 -9.55 9.23 -5.85
CA VAL A 190 -8.58 8.71 -6.83
C VAL A 190 -8.16 7.29 -6.46
N VAL A 191 -7.80 7.05 -5.21
CA VAL A 191 -7.37 5.73 -4.69
C VAL A 191 -8.46 4.68 -4.93
N LYS A 192 -9.71 4.99 -4.57
CA LYS A 192 -10.84 4.08 -4.75
C LYS A 192 -11.08 3.78 -6.23
N ASN A 193 -11.09 4.80 -7.06
CA ASN A 193 -11.37 4.66 -8.49
C ASN A 193 -10.27 3.88 -9.23
N GLU A 194 -8.99 4.16 -8.95
CA GLU A 194 -7.89 3.42 -9.56
C GLU A 194 -7.85 1.97 -9.05
N TYR A 195 -8.14 1.71 -7.76
CA TYR A 195 -8.26 0.36 -7.24
C TYR A 195 -9.33 -0.46 -7.98
N VAL A 196 -10.53 0.09 -8.15
CA VAL A 196 -11.60 -0.59 -8.91
C VAL A 196 -11.18 -0.85 -10.35
N ARG A 197 -10.56 0.13 -11.02
CA ARG A 197 -10.06 -0.04 -12.40
C ARG A 197 -9.03 -1.17 -12.52
N HIS A 198 -8.05 -1.23 -11.63
CA HIS A 198 -7.05 -2.30 -11.65
C HIS A 198 -7.66 -3.66 -11.31
N LYS A 199 -8.66 -3.71 -10.41
CA LYS A 199 -9.40 -4.93 -10.12
C LYS A 199 -10.20 -5.42 -11.33
N ILE A 200 -10.85 -4.53 -12.09
CA ILE A 200 -11.51 -4.85 -13.36
C ILE A 200 -10.51 -5.47 -14.33
N ILE A 201 -9.35 -4.83 -14.53
CA ILE A 201 -8.30 -5.33 -15.45
C ILE A 201 -7.86 -6.75 -15.08
N ILE A 202 -7.66 -7.03 -13.78
CA ILE A 202 -7.27 -8.36 -13.30
C ILE A 202 -8.37 -9.39 -13.58
N ILE A 203 -9.62 -9.06 -13.26
CA ILE A 203 -10.78 -9.94 -13.45
C ILE A 203 -10.99 -10.35 -14.92
N ILE A 204 -10.74 -9.43 -15.86
CA ILE A 204 -10.95 -9.65 -17.30
C ILE A 204 -9.68 -10.09 -18.04
N LYS A 205 -8.59 -10.39 -17.33
CA LYS A 205 -7.29 -10.71 -17.93
C LYS A 205 -7.31 -12.04 -18.71
N GLU A 206 -7.97 -13.06 -18.16
CA GLU A 206 -7.95 -14.41 -18.75
C GLU A 206 -9.15 -14.71 -19.65
N ASN A 207 -10.36 -14.42 -19.17
CA ASN A 207 -11.60 -14.65 -19.90
C ASN A 207 -12.37 -13.33 -19.88
N GLY A 208 -12.57 -12.71 -21.05
CA GLY A 208 -13.31 -11.46 -21.13
C GLY A 208 -14.69 -11.59 -20.47
N LYS A 209 -15.12 -10.59 -19.69
CA LYS A 209 -16.37 -10.65 -18.91
C LYS A 209 -17.32 -9.50 -19.25
N SER A 210 -18.61 -9.74 -19.06
CA SER A 210 -19.63 -8.70 -19.20
C SER A 210 -19.67 -7.79 -17.96
N VAL A 211 -20.19 -6.57 -18.13
CA VAL A 211 -20.37 -5.61 -17.04
C VAL A 211 -21.14 -6.20 -15.84
N PRO A 212 -22.27 -6.91 -16.01
CA PRO A 212 -22.98 -7.53 -14.88
C PRO A 212 -22.14 -8.54 -14.11
N THR A 213 -21.35 -9.36 -14.80
CA THR A 213 -20.47 -10.34 -14.16
C THR A 213 -19.37 -9.66 -13.33
N ILE A 214 -18.72 -8.64 -13.91
CA ILE A 214 -17.69 -7.86 -13.21
C ILE A 214 -18.27 -7.16 -11.97
N ALA A 215 -19.47 -6.59 -12.09
CA ALA A 215 -20.16 -5.92 -11.00
C ALA A 215 -20.43 -6.85 -9.81
N ASN A 216 -20.88 -8.08 -10.10
CA ASN A 216 -21.12 -9.09 -9.08
C ASN A 216 -19.82 -9.53 -8.37
N GLU A 217 -18.73 -9.74 -9.12
CA GLU A 217 -17.44 -10.16 -8.54
C GLU A 217 -16.76 -9.07 -7.70
N ILE A 218 -16.91 -7.80 -8.08
CA ILE A 218 -16.34 -6.67 -7.34
C ILE A 218 -17.25 -6.26 -6.17
N GLY A 219 -18.58 -6.44 -6.30
CA GLY A 219 -19.58 -6.01 -5.32
C GLY A 219 -19.98 -4.54 -5.44
N ILE A 220 -20.04 -4.02 -6.68
CA ILE A 220 -20.46 -2.63 -6.98
C ILE A 220 -21.56 -2.61 -8.05
N LYS A 221 -22.17 -1.46 -8.32
CA LYS A 221 -23.24 -1.38 -9.32
C LYS A 221 -22.68 -1.55 -10.74
N ALA A 222 -23.49 -2.15 -11.62
CA ALA A 222 -23.18 -2.28 -13.04
C ALA A 222 -22.92 -0.93 -13.73
N SER A 223 -23.64 0.12 -13.35
CA SER A 223 -23.41 1.50 -13.82
C SER A 223 -21.98 1.96 -13.53
N ASP A 224 -21.51 1.72 -12.30
CA ASP A 224 -20.21 2.19 -11.83
C ASP A 224 -19.10 1.43 -12.58
N VAL A 225 -19.27 0.11 -12.77
CA VAL A 225 -18.37 -0.69 -13.62
C VAL A 225 -18.31 -0.15 -15.04
N LEU A 226 -19.46 0.18 -15.64
CA LEU A 226 -19.50 0.71 -17.00
C LEU A 226 -18.73 2.04 -17.11
N GLU A 227 -18.87 2.94 -16.14
CA GLU A 227 -18.10 4.20 -16.08
C GLU A 227 -16.59 3.92 -16.03
N HIS A 228 -16.15 2.96 -15.20
CA HIS A 228 -14.75 2.57 -15.15
C HIS A 228 -14.27 1.96 -16.47
N ILE A 229 -15.07 1.09 -17.12
CA ILE A 229 -14.73 0.50 -18.41
C ILE A 229 -14.59 1.58 -19.48
N VAL A 230 -15.48 2.57 -19.55
CA VAL A 230 -15.36 3.69 -20.51
C VAL A 230 -14.03 4.42 -20.33
N VAL A 231 -13.63 4.70 -19.09
CA VAL A 231 -12.33 5.33 -18.81
C VAL A 231 -11.16 4.41 -19.21
N LEU A 232 -11.25 3.11 -18.92
CA LEU A 232 -10.23 2.13 -19.26
C LEU A 232 -10.06 1.95 -20.78
N ARG A 233 -11.16 1.97 -21.53
CA ARG A 233 -11.16 1.97 -23.00
C ARG A 233 -10.54 3.24 -23.55
N ALA A 234 -10.91 4.41 -23.01
CA ALA A 234 -10.32 5.68 -23.42
C ALA A 234 -8.80 5.75 -23.15
N ARG A 235 -8.33 5.00 -22.14
CA ARG A 235 -6.89 4.83 -21.84
C ARG A 235 -6.21 3.73 -22.67
N GLY A 236 -6.94 3.01 -23.53
CA GLY A 236 -6.42 1.90 -24.33
C GLY A 236 -5.96 0.70 -23.51
N LEU A 237 -6.57 0.47 -22.34
CA LEU A 237 -6.22 -0.65 -21.44
C LEU A 237 -7.19 -1.83 -21.56
N VAL A 238 -8.41 -1.58 -22.02
CA VAL A 238 -9.49 -2.56 -22.15
C VAL A 238 -10.17 -2.38 -23.50
N ASP A 239 -10.60 -3.46 -24.15
CA ASP A 239 -11.47 -3.40 -25.32
C ASP A 239 -12.63 -4.39 -25.23
N VAL A 240 -13.55 -4.26 -26.18
CA VAL A 240 -14.61 -5.25 -26.40
C VAL A 240 -13.97 -6.53 -26.93
N ALA A 241 -14.22 -7.65 -26.26
CA ALA A 241 -13.79 -8.96 -26.71
C ALA A 241 -14.80 -9.51 -27.73
N GLU A 242 -16.06 -9.66 -27.31
CA GLU A 242 -17.15 -10.21 -28.11
C GLU A 242 -18.48 -9.53 -27.74
N ILE A 243 -19.51 -9.73 -28.57
CA ILE A 243 -20.88 -9.28 -28.29
C ILE A 243 -21.77 -10.52 -28.33
N ASN A 244 -22.27 -10.94 -27.16
CA ASN A 244 -23.13 -12.11 -27.01
C ASN A 244 -24.55 -11.64 -26.68
N GLU A 245 -25.51 -11.88 -27.57
CA GLU A 245 -26.92 -11.52 -27.34
C GLU A 245 -27.09 -10.04 -26.92
N GLU A 246 -26.42 -9.13 -27.64
CA GLU A 246 -26.38 -7.67 -27.38
C GLU A 246 -25.60 -7.23 -26.13
N ILE A 247 -25.04 -8.17 -25.35
CA ILE A 247 -24.22 -7.87 -24.18
C ILE A 247 -22.73 -7.94 -24.56
N PRO A 248 -21.99 -6.82 -24.52
CA PRO A 248 -20.57 -6.83 -24.77
C PRO A 248 -19.81 -7.46 -23.60
N THR A 249 -18.81 -8.27 -23.92
CA THR A 249 -17.77 -8.70 -23.00
C THR A 249 -16.51 -7.86 -23.22
N PHE A 250 -15.73 -7.66 -22.17
CA PHE A 250 -14.52 -6.83 -22.19
C PHE A 250 -13.30 -7.63 -21.80
N ILE A 251 -12.17 -7.38 -22.47
CA ILE A 251 -10.88 -8.03 -22.22
C ILE A 251 -9.77 -6.97 -22.05
N SER A 252 -8.76 -7.30 -21.24
CA SER A 252 -7.57 -6.44 -21.09
C SER A 252 -6.70 -6.48 -22.35
N ILE A 253 -6.33 -5.32 -22.89
CA ILE A 253 -5.48 -5.21 -24.10
C ILE A 253 -3.99 -5.36 -23.74
N ARG A 254 -3.62 -4.98 -22.52
CA ARG A 254 -2.25 -5.14 -22.03
C ARG A 254 -2.17 -6.36 -21.11
N GLY A 255 -1.21 -7.24 -21.39
CA GLY A 255 -0.67 -8.13 -20.37
C GLY A 255 -0.06 -7.25 -19.29
N GLY A 256 -0.81 -7.00 -18.22
CA GLY A 256 -0.32 -6.33 -17.03
C GLY A 256 0.86 -7.07 -16.43
#